data_AF-E6LFG2-F1
#
_entry.id   AF-E6LFG2-F1
#
_cell.length_a   1.000
_cell.length_b   1.000
_cell.length_c   1.000
_cell.angle_alpha   90.00
_cell.angle_beta   90.00
_cell.angle_gamma   90.00
#
_symmetry.space_group_name_H-M   'P 1'
#
loop_
_entity.id
_entity.type
_entity.pdbx_description
1 polymer ?
#
loop_
_entity_poly.entity_id
_entity_poly.type
_entity_poly.pdbx_seq_one_letter_code
_entity_poly.pdbx_strand_id
1 'polypeptide(L)'
;MHVVPAIGVKLGYFIYPSIGSMILTARILSVIFFSLCIFFIIKASKVYKYMFLMISLTPTVMQIVTSLSYDTYNYLACSLMIMVCINMGIDIKKKEKISIIDFFIRILIPSIILYYSKMNSKLLYLIPFVILLYLIKQKVKINFNKGTIILISLFAMFVFGGIVLTLYFEQTVFITKKIVFTLLEPYYTVLSTELISGTTTAGIPNWFYGIQFATLILLFLSYNKVDLPWWFTACALIVFVLNFFAIMISYAVDNNFSDYANRIITGPQGRYFTPFIILLAPIFSRIAKKISVSFNKWLILLVLVVIVVSLILNLSITSLKFYVLQIPADEWRSGIHHYIFK
;
A
#
# COMPACT_ATOMS: atom_id res chain seq x y z
N MET A 1 -3.68 -16.67 -4.38
CA MET A 1 -4.26 -15.30 -4.46
C MET A 1 -5.76 -15.26 -4.10
N HIS A 2 -6.63 -16.14 -4.61
CA HIS A 2 -8.09 -16.12 -4.34
C HIS A 2 -8.62 -17.22 -3.40
N VAL A 3 -7.73 -17.91 -2.67
CA VAL A 3 -8.10 -19.07 -1.84
C VAL A 3 -9.14 -18.70 -0.79
N VAL A 4 -8.94 -17.58 -0.10
CA VAL A 4 -9.80 -17.10 0.98
C VAL A 4 -11.21 -16.75 0.45
N PRO A 5 -11.37 -15.89 -0.59
CA PRO A 5 -12.65 -15.69 -1.25
C PRO A 5 -13.32 -17.00 -1.73
N ALA A 6 -12.57 -17.92 -2.34
CA ALA A 6 -13.12 -19.17 -2.89
C ALA A 6 -13.70 -20.09 -1.80
N ILE A 7 -13.02 -20.20 -0.65
CA ILE A 7 -13.55 -20.94 0.52
C ILE A 7 -14.84 -20.29 1.00
N GLY A 8 -14.87 -18.96 1.10
CA GLY A 8 -16.05 -18.24 1.55
C GLY A 8 -17.25 -18.37 0.59
N VAL A 9 -17.01 -18.42 -0.73
CA VAL A 9 -18.07 -18.67 -1.73
C VAL A 9 -18.66 -20.08 -1.53
N LYS A 10 -17.81 -21.11 -1.39
CA LYS A 10 -18.27 -22.48 -1.14
C LYS A 10 -19.07 -22.59 0.16
N LEU A 11 -18.59 -21.98 1.24
CA LEU A 11 -19.33 -21.95 2.51
C LEU A 11 -20.68 -21.25 2.38
N GLY A 12 -20.73 -20.10 1.68
CA GLY A 12 -21.98 -19.38 1.45
C GLY A 12 -22.98 -20.19 0.61
N TYR A 13 -22.50 -20.96 -0.37
CA TYR A 13 -23.32 -21.89 -1.15
C TYR A 13 -23.94 -22.98 -0.26
N PHE A 14 -23.17 -23.55 0.66
CA PHE A 14 -23.67 -24.54 1.63
C PHE A 14 -24.71 -23.97 2.60
N ILE A 15 -24.59 -22.70 3.01
CA ILE A 15 -25.56 -22.04 3.89
C ILE A 15 -26.87 -21.78 3.16
N TYR A 16 -26.80 -21.15 1.98
CA TYR A 16 -27.96 -20.88 1.14
C TYR A 16 -27.49 -20.63 -0.30
N PRO A 17 -27.98 -21.40 -1.30
CA PRO A 17 -27.47 -21.36 -2.68
C PRO A 17 -28.00 -20.13 -3.46
N SER A 18 -27.73 -18.94 -2.93
CA SER A 18 -28.00 -17.65 -3.60
C SER A 18 -26.69 -16.88 -3.78
N ILE A 19 -26.63 -16.06 -4.83
CA ILE A 19 -25.46 -15.22 -5.14
C ILE A 19 -25.17 -14.27 -3.96
N GLY A 20 -26.21 -13.71 -3.33
CA GLY A 20 -26.07 -12.83 -2.18
C GLY A 20 -25.38 -13.51 -0.99
N SER A 21 -25.83 -14.72 -0.63
CA SER A 21 -25.23 -15.53 0.44
C SER A 21 -23.75 -15.85 0.16
N MET A 22 -23.45 -16.28 -1.07
CA MET A 22 -22.08 -16.60 -1.50
C MET A 22 -21.14 -15.40 -1.39
N ILE A 23 -21.55 -14.24 -1.92
CA ILE A 23 -20.75 -13.01 -1.91
C ILE A 23 -20.55 -12.52 -0.47
N LEU A 24 -21.63 -12.42 0.30
CA LEU A 24 -21.57 -11.89 1.67
C LEU A 24 -20.68 -12.75 2.56
N THR A 25 -20.82 -14.08 2.50
CA THR A 25 -19.98 -15.01 3.26
C THR A 25 -18.50 -14.88 2.86
N ALA A 26 -18.22 -14.76 1.56
CA ALA A 26 -16.86 -14.58 1.07
C ALA A 26 -16.21 -13.26 1.49
N ARG A 27 -16.99 -12.15 1.51
CA ARG A 27 -16.52 -10.85 1.99
C ARG A 27 -16.26 -10.86 3.49
N ILE A 28 -17.14 -11.45 4.30
CA ILE A 28 -16.95 -11.59 5.76
C ILE A 28 -15.68 -12.41 6.04
N LEU A 29 -15.51 -13.54 5.37
CA LEU A 29 -14.34 -14.39 5.57
C LEU A 29 -13.04 -13.67 5.16
N SER A 30 -13.06 -12.89 4.08
CA SER A 30 -11.94 -12.02 3.69
C SER A 30 -11.57 -11.00 4.76
N VAL A 31 -12.57 -10.32 5.35
CA VAL A 31 -12.37 -9.35 6.44
C VAL A 31 -11.79 -10.00 7.69
N ILE A 32 -12.30 -11.18 8.08
CA ILE A 32 -11.80 -11.94 9.24
C ILE A 32 -10.34 -12.34 9.02
N PHE A 33 -10.04 -12.94 7.86
CA PHE A 33 -8.70 -13.37 7.51
C PHE A 33 -7.71 -12.19 7.49
N PHE A 34 -8.12 -11.07 6.90
CA PHE A 34 -7.33 -9.84 6.88
C PHE A 34 -7.05 -9.33 8.30
N SER A 35 -8.08 -9.25 9.14
CA SER A 35 -7.99 -8.76 10.52
C SER A 35 -7.02 -9.60 11.36
N LEU A 36 -7.08 -10.93 11.22
CA LEU A 36 -6.15 -11.84 11.88
C LEU A 36 -4.71 -11.64 11.40
N CYS A 37 -4.48 -11.60 10.09
CA CYS A 37 -3.15 -11.45 9.52
C CYS A 37 -2.52 -10.10 9.91
N ILE A 38 -3.27 -9.01 9.76
CA ILE A 38 -2.77 -7.67 10.08
C ILE A 38 -2.53 -7.51 11.58
N PHE A 39 -3.33 -8.14 12.44
CA PHE A 39 -3.08 -8.18 13.88
C PHE A 39 -1.71 -8.79 14.19
N PHE A 40 -1.36 -9.93 13.59
CA PHE A 40 -0.04 -10.53 13.79
C PHE A 40 1.10 -9.66 13.22
N ILE A 41 0.89 -9.02 12.05
CA ILE A 41 1.87 -8.08 11.47
C ILE A 41 2.11 -6.89 12.42
N ILE A 42 1.05 -6.27 12.94
CA ILE A 42 1.13 -5.15 13.89
C ILE A 42 1.82 -5.58 15.18
N LYS A 43 1.46 -6.77 15.70
CA LYS A 43 2.07 -7.33 16.92
C LYS A 43 3.57 -7.58 16.74
N ALA A 44 3.97 -8.09 15.58
CA ALA A 44 5.37 -8.37 15.23
C ALA A 44 6.18 -7.10 14.91
N SER A 45 5.54 -6.00 14.55
CA SER A 45 6.23 -4.74 14.25
C SER A 45 6.86 -4.11 15.49
N LYS A 46 8.15 -3.78 15.45
CA LYS A 46 8.88 -3.14 16.55
C LYS A 46 8.51 -1.65 16.71
N VAL A 47 8.11 -1.00 15.62
CA VAL A 47 7.72 0.43 15.57
C VAL A 47 6.53 0.64 14.65
N TYR A 48 6.05 1.88 14.54
CA TYR A 48 4.99 2.27 13.59
C TYR A 48 3.72 1.42 13.71
N LYS A 49 3.44 0.81 14.87
CA LYS A 49 2.26 -0.04 15.09
C LYS A 49 0.96 0.69 14.76
N TYR A 50 0.84 1.94 15.22
CA TYR A 50 -0.31 2.78 14.88
C TYR A 50 -0.35 3.15 13.39
N MET A 51 0.77 3.21 12.68
CA MET A 51 0.75 3.45 11.22
C MET A 51 0.19 2.26 10.46
N PHE A 52 0.68 1.06 10.79
CA PHE A 52 0.12 -0.17 10.22
C PHE A 52 -1.38 -0.23 10.49
N LEU A 53 -1.79 0.01 11.74
CA LEU A 53 -3.21 0.06 12.10
C LEU A 53 -3.99 1.08 11.27
N MET A 54 -3.56 2.35 11.25
CA MET A 54 -4.31 3.41 10.57
C MET A 54 -4.39 3.21 9.06
N ILE A 55 -3.28 2.84 8.41
CA ILE A 55 -3.24 2.65 6.96
C ILE A 55 -4.10 1.43 6.59
N SER A 56 -4.06 0.36 7.39
CA SER A 56 -4.91 -0.82 7.18
C SER A 56 -6.39 -0.56 7.38
N LEU A 57 -6.76 0.49 8.11
CA LEU A 57 -8.13 0.87 8.37
C LEU A 57 -8.63 2.02 7.48
N THR A 58 -7.85 2.39 6.47
CA THR A 58 -8.28 3.39 5.49
C THR A 58 -9.46 2.89 4.66
N PRO A 59 -10.41 3.77 4.26
CA PRO A 59 -11.41 3.52 3.23
C PRO A 59 -10.94 2.65 2.06
N THR A 60 -9.78 3.01 1.48
CA THR A 60 -9.19 2.29 0.34
C THR A 60 -8.86 0.84 0.70
N VAL A 61 -8.22 0.60 1.86
CA VAL A 61 -7.92 -0.77 2.31
C VAL A 61 -9.19 -1.50 2.69
N MET A 62 -10.15 -0.85 3.36
CA MET A 62 -11.44 -1.46 3.69
C MET A 62 -12.20 -1.91 2.44
N GLN A 63 -12.17 -1.11 1.37
CA GLN A 63 -12.74 -1.49 0.08
C GLN A 63 -11.98 -2.66 -0.55
N ILE A 64 -10.65 -2.66 -0.49
CA ILE A 64 -9.83 -3.79 -0.96
C ILE A 64 -10.17 -5.07 -0.21
N VAL A 65 -10.23 -5.01 1.11
CA VAL A 65 -10.45 -6.16 2.01
C VAL A 65 -11.85 -6.75 1.83
N THR A 66 -12.84 -5.89 1.63
CA THR A 66 -14.24 -6.29 1.36
C THR A 66 -14.47 -6.67 -0.10
N SER A 67 -13.51 -6.43 -1.00
CA SER A 67 -13.59 -6.92 -2.37
C SER A 67 -13.14 -8.39 -2.47
N LEU A 68 -13.72 -9.15 -3.40
CA LEU A 68 -13.34 -10.55 -3.66
C LEU A 68 -12.07 -10.68 -4.51
N SER A 69 -11.26 -9.63 -4.55
CA SER A 69 -10.07 -9.55 -5.39
C SER A 69 -8.82 -10.07 -4.66
N TYR A 70 -7.76 -10.26 -5.44
CA TYR A 70 -6.43 -10.61 -4.92
C TYR A 70 -5.69 -9.41 -4.30
N ASP A 71 -6.31 -8.22 -4.27
CA ASP A 71 -5.71 -7.01 -3.70
C ASP A 71 -5.51 -7.13 -2.19
N THR A 72 -6.40 -7.85 -1.49
CA THR A 72 -6.25 -8.15 -0.05
C THR A 72 -4.99 -8.93 0.23
N TYR A 73 -4.74 -9.98 -0.55
CA TYR A 73 -3.51 -10.77 -0.45
C TYR A 73 -2.28 -9.90 -0.74
N ASN A 74 -2.34 -9.08 -1.79
CA ASN A 74 -1.25 -8.18 -2.17
C ASN A 74 -0.91 -7.18 -1.05
N TYR A 75 -1.92 -6.57 -0.43
CA TYR A 75 -1.72 -5.63 0.68
C TYR A 75 -1.06 -6.32 1.88
N LEU A 76 -1.51 -7.52 2.26
CA LEU A 76 -0.94 -8.29 3.37
C LEU A 76 0.51 -8.71 3.08
N ALA A 77 0.80 -9.17 1.85
CA ALA A 77 2.13 -9.53 1.41
C ALA A 77 3.10 -8.34 1.50
N CYS A 78 2.71 -7.18 0.96
CA CYS A 78 3.49 -5.95 1.07
C CYS A 78 3.70 -5.55 2.53
N SER A 79 2.64 -5.57 3.34
CA SER A 79 2.70 -5.17 4.76
C SER A 79 3.65 -6.06 5.57
N LEU A 80 3.61 -7.37 5.33
CA LEU A 80 4.51 -8.34 5.96
C LEU A 80 5.97 -8.06 5.58
N MET A 81 6.24 -7.86 4.29
CA MET A 81 7.59 -7.56 3.79
C MET A 81 8.13 -6.25 4.37
N ILE A 82 7.32 -5.18 4.34
CA ILE A 82 7.68 -3.87 4.87
C ILE A 82 7.96 -3.96 6.38
N MET A 83 7.12 -4.67 7.14
CA MET A 83 7.29 -4.87 8.58
C MET A 83 8.62 -5.55 8.90
N VAL A 84 8.96 -6.63 8.19
CA VAL A 84 10.23 -7.34 8.37
C VAL A 84 11.43 -6.44 8.04
N CYS A 85 11.37 -5.71 6.93
CA CYS A 85 12.40 -4.75 6.54
C CYS A 85 12.60 -3.63 7.57
N ILE A 86 11.51 -3.04 8.08
CA ILE A 86 11.56 -2.00 9.11
C ILE A 86 12.18 -2.54 10.41
N ASN A 87 11.77 -3.74 10.84
CA ASN A 87 12.34 -4.39 12.01
C ASN A 87 13.85 -4.59 11.86
N MET A 88 14.32 -5.08 10.70
CA MET A 88 15.76 -5.19 10.43
C MET A 88 16.46 -3.84 10.42
N GLY A 89 15.83 -2.80 9.86
CA GLY A 89 16.37 -1.44 9.89
C GLY A 89 16.58 -0.91 11.31
N ILE A 90 15.70 -1.25 12.25
CA ILE A 90 15.85 -0.92 13.67
C ILE A 90 16.97 -1.71 14.32
N ASP A 91 17.02 -3.00 14.06
CA ASP A 91 18.04 -3.88 14.65
C ASP A 91 19.43 -3.41 14.23
N ILE A 92 19.59 -3.02 12.97
CA ILE A 92 20.80 -2.36 12.45
C ILE A 92 21.10 -1.05 13.18
N LYS A 93 20.09 -0.19 13.39
CA LYS A 93 20.27 1.09 14.10
C LYS A 93 20.72 0.88 15.54
N LYS A 94 20.15 -0.12 16.22
CA LYS A 94 20.51 -0.52 17.59
C LYS A 94 21.83 -1.26 17.67
N LYS A 95 22.49 -1.52 16.54
CA LYS A 95 23.73 -2.32 16.43
C LYS A 95 23.55 -3.76 16.95
N GLU A 96 22.33 -4.30 16.87
CA GLU A 96 22.09 -5.72 17.10
C GLU A 96 22.83 -6.51 16.01
N LYS A 97 23.51 -7.61 16.39
CA LYS A 97 24.23 -8.46 15.43
C LYS A 97 23.20 -9.23 14.60
N ILE A 98 23.10 -8.91 13.31
CA ILE A 98 22.28 -9.65 12.35
C ILE A 98 23.23 -10.47 11.47
N SER A 99 23.14 -11.79 11.53
CA SER A 99 23.91 -12.63 10.61
C SER A 99 23.25 -12.69 9.22
N ILE A 100 24.02 -13.06 8.19
CA ILE A 100 23.46 -13.27 6.84
C ILE A 100 22.43 -14.42 6.85
N ILE A 101 22.63 -15.42 7.70
CA ILE A 101 21.69 -16.54 7.85
C ILE A 101 20.37 -16.02 8.45
N ASP A 102 20.44 -15.20 9.52
CA ASP A 102 19.26 -14.59 10.12
C ASP A 102 18.50 -13.71 9.13
N PHE A 103 19.21 -12.99 8.26
CA PHE A 103 18.61 -12.21 7.18
C PHE A 103 17.76 -13.09 6.25
N PHE A 104 18.32 -14.19 5.75
CA PHE A 104 17.59 -15.10 4.85
C PHE A 104 16.41 -15.76 5.56
N ILE A 105 16.57 -16.19 6.82
CA ILE A 105 15.47 -16.78 7.61
C ILE A 105 14.32 -15.78 7.75
N ARG A 106 14.61 -14.52 8.07
CA ARG A 106 13.59 -13.48 8.25
C ARG A 106 12.87 -13.11 6.95
N ILE A 107 13.55 -13.19 5.81
CA ILE A 107 13.02 -12.76 4.50
C ILE A 107 12.37 -13.89 3.70
N LEU A 108 12.70 -15.16 3.99
CA LEU A 108 12.24 -16.31 3.21
C LEU A 108 10.71 -16.36 3.06
N ILE A 109 9.99 -16.38 4.20
CA ILE A 109 8.52 -16.44 4.21
C ILE A 109 7.90 -15.19 3.55
N PRO A 110 8.28 -13.95 3.93
CA PRO A 110 7.79 -12.75 3.24
C PRO A 110 8.04 -12.75 1.73
N SER A 111 9.18 -13.28 1.27
CA SER A 111 9.52 -13.33 -0.15
C SER A 111 8.65 -14.33 -0.91
N ILE A 112 8.42 -15.53 -0.37
CA ILE A 112 7.53 -16.50 -1.01
C ILE A 112 6.13 -15.90 -1.15
N ILE A 113 5.63 -15.27 -0.08
CA ILE A 113 4.30 -14.63 -0.10
C ILE A 113 4.24 -13.49 -1.13
N LEU A 114 5.25 -12.62 -1.16
CA LEU A 114 5.33 -11.49 -2.09
C LEU A 114 5.59 -11.92 -3.55
N TYR A 115 6.23 -13.06 -3.78
CA TYR A 115 6.44 -13.58 -5.13
C TYR A 115 5.10 -13.89 -5.82
N TYR A 116 4.16 -14.45 -5.05
CA TYR A 116 2.79 -14.72 -5.49
C TYR A 116 1.85 -13.52 -5.32
N SER A 117 2.34 -12.28 -5.21
CA SER A 117 1.52 -11.07 -5.25
C SER A 117 1.67 -10.31 -6.59
N LYS A 118 1.16 -9.08 -6.68
CA LYS A 118 1.14 -8.32 -7.95
C LYS A 118 2.55 -8.00 -8.45
N MET A 119 2.71 -7.83 -9.76
CA MET A 119 4.00 -7.47 -10.35
C MET A 119 4.60 -6.19 -9.75
N ASN A 120 3.79 -5.16 -9.48
CA ASN A 120 4.25 -3.91 -8.87
C ASN A 120 4.83 -4.10 -7.45
N SER A 121 4.29 -5.04 -6.67
CA SER A 121 4.75 -5.33 -5.31
C SER A 121 6.18 -5.87 -5.25
N LYS A 122 6.67 -6.46 -6.35
CA LYS A 122 8.05 -6.97 -6.47
C LYS A 122 9.10 -5.86 -6.35
N LEU A 123 8.72 -4.60 -6.57
CA LEU A 123 9.61 -3.45 -6.35
C LEU A 123 10.10 -3.36 -4.90
N LEU A 124 9.36 -3.93 -3.93
CA LEU A 124 9.78 -4.01 -2.53
C LEU A 124 11.05 -4.84 -2.32
N TYR A 125 11.45 -5.71 -3.26
CA TYR A 125 12.72 -6.47 -3.17
C TYR A 125 13.96 -5.58 -3.20
N LEU A 126 13.85 -4.31 -3.58
CA LEU A 126 14.97 -3.36 -3.50
C LEU A 126 15.40 -3.09 -2.05
N ILE A 127 14.47 -3.06 -1.09
CA ILE A 127 14.78 -2.82 0.33
C ILE A 127 15.61 -3.95 0.96
N PRO A 128 15.18 -5.24 0.93
CA PRO A 128 16.00 -6.33 1.46
C PRO A 128 17.32 -6.46 0.71
N PHE A 129 17.38 -6.15 -0.59
CA PHE A 129 18.61 -6.16 -1.35
C PHE A 129 19.62 -5.12 -0.81
N VAL A 130 19.18 -3.89 -0.55
CA VAL A 130 20.04 -2.86 0.09
C VAL A 130 20.46 -3.27 1.51
N ILE A 131 19.58 -3.91 2.28
CA ILE A 131 19.93 -4.47 3.60
C ILE A 131 21.01 -5.56 3.46
N LEU A 132 20.91 -6.46 2.48
CA LEU A 132 21.91 -7.50 2.24
C LEU A 132 23.28 -6.89 1.90
N LEU A 133 23.33 -5.91 1.01
CA LEU A 133 24.56 -5.19 0.67
C LEU A 133 25.20 -4.54 1.91
N TYR A 134 24.38 -3.97 2.80
CA TYR A 134 24.85 -3.42 4.05
C TYR A 134 25.46 -4.48 4.98
N LEU A 135 24.83 -5.65 5.11
CA LEU A 135 25.32 -6.76 5.94
C LEU A 135 26.61 -7.38 5.37
N ILE A 136 26.71 -7.56 4.05
CA ILE A 136 27.93 -8.04 3.38
C ILE A 136 29.09 -7.07 3.66
N LYS A 137 28.85 -5.76 3.53
CA LYS A 137 29.86 -4.74 3.86
C LYS A 137 30.38 -4.88 5.29
N GLN A 138 29.49 -5.07 6.27
CA GLN A 138 29.90 -5.23 7.67
C GLN A 138 30.80 -6.46 7.87
N LYS A 139 30.53 -7.57 7.19
CA LYS A 139 31.34 -8.79 7.30
C LYS A 139 32.70 -8.67 6.61
N VAL A 140 32.75 -8.12 5.40
CA VAL A 140 33.96 -8.11 4.56
C VAL A 140 34.93 -6.98 4.97
N LYS A 141 34.57 -6.11 5.92
CA LYS A 141 35.39 -4.97 6.39
C LYS A 141 35.98 -4.14 5.23
N ILE A 142 35.27 -4.03 4.12
CA ILE A 142 35.79 -3.31 2.95
C ILE A 142 35.87 -1.82 3.29
N ASN A 143 37.08 -1.26 3.16
CA ASN A 143 37.43 0.15 3.43
C ASN A 143 36.85 1.13 2.40
N PHE A 144 35.60 0.95 1.99
CA PHE A 144 34.87 2.00 1.29
C PHE A 144 34.30 2.97 2.31
N ASN A 145 34.62 4.26 2.15
CA ASN A 145 34.10 5.35 2.96
C ASN A 145 32.58 5.17 3.16
N LYS A 146 32.05 5.35 4.38
CA LYS A 146 30.65 4.97 4.69
C LYS A 146 29.63 5.57 3.73
N GLY A 147 29.94 6.76 3.20
CA GLY A 147 29.15 7.42 2.16
C GLY A 147 29.21 6.76 0.79
N THR A 148 30.34 6.19 0.34
CA THR A 148 30.54 5.86 -1.08
C THR A 148 29.70 4.68 -1.55
N ILE A 149 29.58 3.56 -0.82
CA ILE A 149 28.71 2.45 -1.26
C ILE A 149 27.23 2.82 -1.16
N ILE A 150 26.84 3.56 -0.12
CA ILE A 150 25.46 4.01 0.03
C ILE A 150 25.14 5.00 -1.10
N LEU A 151 26.05 5.93 -1.39
CA LEU A 151 25.98 6.81 -2.54
C LEU A 151 25.97 6.03 -3.84
N ILE A 152 26.79 5.00 -4.03
CA ILE A 152 26.81 4.18 -5.25
C ILE A 152 25.52 3.40 -5.40
N SER A 153 24.92 2.87 -4.33
CA SER A 153 23.64 2.18 -4.40
C SER A 153 22.48 3.14 -4.66
N LEU A 154 22.46 4.29 -3.99
CA LEU A 154 21.48 5.35 -4.24
C LEU A 154 21.67 5.96 -5.63
N PHE A 155 22.91 6.12 -6.07
CA PHE A 155 23.29 6.63 -7.39
C PHE A 155 22.98 5.61 -8.46
N ALA A 156 23.22 4.31 -8.27
CA ALA A 156 22.82 3.28 -9.20
C ALA A 156 21.30 3.20 -9.32
N MET A 157 20.56 3.33 -8.21
CA MET A 157 19.10 3.44 -8.23
C MET A 157 18.61 4.74 -8.87
N PHE A 158 19.33 5.85 -8.67
CA PHE A 158 19.02 7.16 -9.26
C PHE A 158 19.38 7.23 -10.75
N VAL A 159 20.47 6.59 -11.17
CA VAL A 159 20.89 6.46 -12.57
C VAL A 159 19.98 5.49 -13.27
N PHE A 160 19.61 4.36 -12.67
CA PHE A 160 18.62 3.46 -13.24
C PHE A 160 17.24 4.14 -13.33
N GLY A 161 16.81 4.82 -12.28
CA GLY A 161 15.60 5.65 -12.29
C GLY A 161 15.67 6.76 -13.33
N GLY A 162 16.82 7.42 -13.46
CA GLY A 162 17.10 8.47 -14.43
C GLY A 162 17.11 7.96 -15.86
N ILE A 163 17.69 6.80 -16.12
CA ILE A 163 17.68 6.11 -17.42
C ILE A 163 16.23 5.78 -17.80
N VAL A 164 15.44 5.23 -16.88
CA VAL A 164 14.02 4.99 -17.10
C VAL A 164 13.28 6.31 -17.38
N LEU A 165 13.55 7.37 -16.61
CA LEU A 165 12.95 8.69 -16.85
C LEU A 165 13.37 9.29 -18.20
N THR A 166 14.60 9.05 -18.68
CA THR A 166 15.06 9.53 -20.00
C THR A 166 14.52 8.69 -21.16
N LEU A 167 14.43 7.36 -21.00
CA LEU A 167 13.85 6.46 -22.00
C LEU A 167 12.35 6.71 -22.17
N TYR A 168 11.69 7.12 -21.09
CA TYR A 168 10.27 7.49 -21.07
C TYR A 168 10.08 8.99 -20.85
N PHE A 169 10.98 9.82 -21.39
CA PHE A 169 10.97 11.27 -21.13
C PHE A 169 9.66 11.93 -21.60
N GLU A 170 9.17 11.56 -22.77
CA GLU A 170 7.91 12.09 -23.29
C GLU A 170 6.72 11.71 -22.41
N GLN A 171 6.66 10.45 -21.96
CA GLN A 171 5.60 9.95 -21.09
C GLN A 171 5.69 10.59 -19.69
N THR A 172 6.89 10.82 -19.17
CA THR A 172 7.08 11.45 -17.85
C THR A 172 6.71 12.93 -17.88
N VAL A 173 7.06 13.66 -18.93
CA VAL A 173 6.60 15.04 -19.16
C VAL A 173 5.08 15.07 -19.34
N PHE A 174 4.52 14.13 -20.10
CA PHE A 174 3.07 13.98 -20.27
C PHE A 174 2.37 13.75 -18.92
N ILE A 175 2.80 12.76 -18.15
CA ILE A 175 2.28 12.44 -16.81
C ILE A 175 2.36 13.67 -15.90
N THR A 176 3.52 14.36 -15.86
CA THR A 176 3.72 15.51 -14.98
C THR A 176 2.75 16.64 -15.32
N LYS A 177 2.54 16.94 -16.60
CA LYS A 177 1.54 17.93 -17.05
C LYS A 177 0.13 17.50 -16.63
N LYS A 178 -0.22 16.23 -16.85
CA LYS A 178 -1.55 15.68 -16.50
C LYS A 178 -1.80 15.65 -15.00
N ILE A 179 -0.78 15.42 -14.17
CA ILE A 179 -0.91 15.48 -12.70
C ILE A 179 -1.30 16.90 -12.30
N VAL A 180 -0.66 17.93 -12.86
CA VAL A 180 -0.99 19.33 -12.56
C VAL A 180 -2.44 19.64 -12.95
N PHE A 181 -2.87 19.24 -14.15
CA PHE A 181 -4.27 19.40 -14.56
C PHE A 181 -5.24 18.63 -13.65
N THR A 182 -4.91 17.37 -13.29
CA THR A 182 -5.72 16.54 -12.39
C THR A 182 -5.82 17.13 -10.98
N LEU A 183 -4.79 17.85 -10.51
CA LEU A 183 -4.79 18.55 -9.22
C LEU A 183 -5.61 19.85 -9.25
N LEU A 184 -5.67 20.51 -10.41
CA LEU A 184 -6.37 21.79 -10.60
C LEU A 184 -7.81 21.62 -11.09
N GLU A 185 -8.17 20.42 -11.58
CA GLU A 185 -9.50 20.13 -12.09
C GLU A 185 -10.54 20.25 -10.96
N PRO A 186 -11.51 21.18 -11.06
CA PRO A 186 -12.47 21.46 -9.99
C PRO A 186 -13.50 20.34 -9.79
N TYR A 187 -13.60 19.40 -10.73
CA TYR A 187 -14.36 18.18 -10.52
C TYR A 187 -13.58 17.26 -9.59
N TYR A 188 -13.93 17.37 -8.30
CA TYR A 188 -13.45 16.68 -7.09
C TYR A 188 -13.26 15.15 -7.16
N THR A 189 -13.42 14.52 -8.32
CA THR A 189 -13.42 13.08 -8.50
C THR A 189 -12.06 12.54 -8.87
N VAL A 190 -11.28 13.07 -9.81
CA VAL A 190 -10.23 12.21 -10.40
C VAL A 190 -9.03 11.96 -9.49
N LEU A 191 -8.44 12.97 -8.84
CA LEU A 191 -7.35 12.71 -7.89
C LEU A 191 -7.81 11.78 -6.74
N SER A 192 -8.98 12.07 -6.16
CA SER A 192 -9.51 11.35 -4.99
C SER A 192 -10.05 9.96 -5.34
N THR A 193 -10.66 9.77 -6.52
CA THR A 193 -11.26 8.49 -6.99
C THR A 193 -10.25 7.61 -7.70
N GLU A 194 -9.23 8.17 -8.32
CA GLU A 194 -8.28 7.37 -9.09
C GLU A 194 -6.99 7.12 -8.33
N LEU A 195 -6.21 8.17 -8.08
CA LEU A 195 -4.90 8.04 -7.41
C LEU A 195 -5.06 7.77 -5.89
N ILE A 196 -6.06 8.42 -5.33
CA ILE A 196 -6.60 8.43 -3.97
C ILE A 196 -7.11 7.07 -3.45
N SER A 197 -8.34 6.79 -3.89
CA SER A 197 -9.19 5.75 -3.33
C SER A 197 -9.30 4.51 -4.19
N GLY A 198 -8.92 4.59 -5.47
CA GLY A 198 -9.31 3.61 -6.47
C GLY A 198 -10.80 3.74 -6.78
N THR A 199 -11.22 3.34 -7.98
CA THR A 199 -12.62 3.43 -8.39
C THR A 199 -13.52 2.85 -7.30
N THR A 200 -14.25 3.73 -6.61
CA THR A 200 -15.02 3.35 -5.43
C THR A 200 -16.30 2.69 -5.91
N THR A 201 -16.31 1.36 -5.97
CA THR A 201 -17.56 0.60 -6.20
C THR A 201 -18.58 0.86 -5.08
N ALA A 202 -18.11 1.36 -3.93
CA ALA A 202 -18.85 1.70 -2.72
C ALA A 202 -19.11 3.21 -2.50
N GLY A 203 -18.71 4.12 -3.40
CA GLY A 203 -19.16 5.53 -3.36
C GLY A 203 -18.94 6.30 -2.04
N ILE A 204 -17.81 6.12 -1.34
CA ILE A 204 -17.50 6.91 -0.14
C ILE A 204 -17.35 8.39 -0.55
N PRO A 205 -17.95 9.35 0.19
CA PRO A 205 -17.88 10.77 -0.17
C PRO A 205 -16.44 11.28 -0.30
N ASN A 206 -16.12 11.98 -1.39
CA ASN A 206 -14.74 12.37 -1.71
C ASN A 206 -14.07 13.25 -0.65
N TRP A 207 -14.84 14.10 0.05
CA TRP A 207 -14.33 14.95 1.14
C TRP A 207 -13.75 14.13 2.30
N PHE A 208 -14.21 12.89 2.47
CA PHE A 208 -13.75 11.99 3.53
C PHE A 208 -12.28 11.59 3.37
N TYR A 209 -11.81 11.45 2.13
CA TYR A 209 -10.39 11.15 1.85
C TYR A 209 -9.47 12.27 2.31
N GLY A 210 -9.87 13.54 2.16
CA GLY A 210 -9.08 14.68 2.65
C GLY A 210 -8.88 14.63 4.16
N ILE A 211 -9.95 14.37 4.92
CA ILE A 211 -9.91 14.22 6.38
C ILE A 211 -8.99 13.06 6.78
N GLN A 212 -9.10 11.94 6.08
CA GLN A 212 -8.28 10.75 6.32
C GLN A 212 -6.79 11.02 6.06
N PHE A 213 -6.42 11.68 4.96
CA PHE A 213 -5.02 12.03 4.68
C PHE A 213 -4.47 13.04 5.67
N ALA A 214 -5.26 14.05 6.05
CA ALA A 214 -4.88 14.97 7.12
C ALA A 214 -4.62 14.21 8.43
N THR A 215 -5.49 13.26 8.79
CA THR A 215 -5.32 12.39 9.96
C THR A 215 -4.03 11.56 9.89
N LEU A 216 -3.75 10.95 8.74
CA LEU A 216 -2.52 10.20 8.50
C LEU A 216 -1.28 11.09 8.66
N ILE A 217 -1.28 12.30 8.09
CA ILE A 217 -0.19 13.26 8.21
C ILE A 217 0.02 13.67 9.68
N LEU A 218 -1.05 13.96 10.42
CA LEU A 218 -0.95 14.27 11.85
C LEU A 218 -0.38 13.09 12.65
N LEU A 219 -0.81 11.86 12.34
CA LEU A 219 -0.23 10.65 12.92
C LEU A 219 1.26 10.55 12.58
N PHE A 220 1.65 10.87 11.34
CA PHE A 220 3.03 10.83 10.85
C PHE A 220 3.92 11.79 11.62
N LEU A 221 3.43 13.01 11.84
CA LEU A 221 4.11 14.05 12.61
C LEU A 221 4.12 13.78 14.13
N SER A 222 3.35 12.81 14.61
CA SER A 222 3.38 12.38 16.02
C SER A 222 4.52 11.41 16.33
N TYR A 223 5.08 10.72 15.33
CA TYR A 223 6.18 9.76 15.49
C TYR A 223 7.56 10.44 15.54
N ASN A 224 7.83 11.22 16.58
CA ASN A 224 9.09 11.97 16.71
C ASN A 224 10.27 11.19 17.32
N LYS A 225 10.01 10.11 18.07
CA LYS A 225 11.04 9.34 18.79
C LYS A 225 11.67 8.19 18.00
N VAL A 226 11.08 7.81 16.87
CA VAL A 226 11.57 6.68 16.06
C VAL A 226 12.59 7.19 15.05
N ASP A 227 13.76 6.53 14.97
CA ASP A 227 14.81 6.90 14.03
C ASP A 227 15.40 5.66 13.35
N LEU A 228 15.23 5.59 12.03
CA LEU A 228 15.86 4.57 11.18
C LEU A 228 17.17 5.11 10.57
N PRO A 229 18.09 4.22 10.12
CA PRO A 229 19.29 4.63 9.41
C PRO A 229 18.94 5.44 8.15
N TRP A 230 19.73 6.48 7.84
CA TRP A 230 19.41 7.38 6.72
C TRP A 230 19.30 6.65 5.38
N TRP A 231 20.22 5.72 5.09
CA TRP A 231 20.18 4.92 3.87
C TRP A 231 18.88 4.12 3.74
N PHE A 232 18.35 3.62 4.86
CA PHE A 232 17.09 2.88 4.87
C PHE A 232 15.92 3.82 4.60
N THR A 233 15.89 4.98 5.27
CA THR A 233 14.89 6.02 5.05
C THR A 233 14.88 6.51 3.60
N ALA A 234 16.06 6.74 3.02
CA ALA A 234 16.20 7.15 1.62
C ALA A 234 15.76 6.05 0.65
N CYS A 235 16.15 4.80 0.90
CA CYS A 235 15.70 3.65 0.10
C CYS A 235 14.18 3.49 0.13
N ALA A 236 13.55 3.61 1.30
CA ALA A 236 12.10 3.56 1.44
C ALA A 236 11.38 4.67 0.65
N LEU A 237 11.93 5.90 0.65
CA LEU A 237 11.43 7.00 -0.17
C LEU A 237 11.54 6.69 -1.66
N ILE A 238 12.71 6.23 -2.10
CA ILE A 238 12.99 5.92 -3.50
C ILE A 238 12.05 4.82 -3.99
N VAL A 239 11.87 3.76 -3.21
CA VAL A 239 10.95 2.66 -3.54
C VAL A 239 9.50 3.16 -3.65
N PHE A 240 9.06 4.05 -2.76
CA PHE A 240 7.73 4.65 -2.85
C PHE A 240 7.57 5.49 -4.13
N VAL A 241 8.55 6.36 -4.44
CA VAL A 241 8.54 7.23 -5.62
C VAL A 241 8.64 6.43 -6.91
N LEU A 242 9.52 5.42 -6.96
CA LEU A 242 9.65 4.53 -8.12
C LEU A 242 8.37 3.73 -8.36
N ASN A 243 7.72 3.23 -7.31
CA ASN A 243 6.41 2.58 -7.46
C ASN A 243 5.38 3.54 -8.07
N PHE A 244 5.34 4.79 -7.59
CA PHE A 244 4.46 5.81 -8.15
C PHE A 244 4.70 5.99 -9.65
N PHE A 245 5.92 6.34 -10.06
CA PHE A 245 6.23 6.55 -11.47
C PHE A 245 6.07 5.30 -12.33
N ALA A 246 6.45 4.12 -11.83
CA ALA A 246 6.32 2.87 -12.58
C ALA A 246 4.85 2.56 -12.92
N ILE A 247 3.94 2.75 -11.97
CA ILE A 247 2.50 2.57 -12.22
C ILE A 247 2.01 3.62 -13.22
N MET A 248 2.38 4.89 -13.01
CA MET A 248 1.92 5.98 -13.87
C MET A 248 2.41 5.84 -15.32
N ILE A 249 3.67 5.46 -15.52
CA ILE A 249 4.25 5.19 -16.85
C ILE A 249 3.59 3.97 -17.47
N SER A 250 3.40 2.88 -16.71
CA SER A 250 2.76 1.67 -17.23
C SER A 250 1.36 1.95 -17.76
N TYR A 251 0.62 2.86 -17.14
CA TYR A 251 -0.68 3.27 -17.61
C TYR A 251 -0.58 4.30 -18.75
N ALA A 252 0.38 5.23 -18.71
CA ALA A 252 0.60 6.24 -19.77
C ALA A 252 1.03 5.71 -21.13
N VAL A 253 1.47 4.44 -21.20
CA VAL A 253 1.74 3.75 -22.48
C VAL A 253 0.43 3.37 -23.19
N ASP A 254 -0.69 3.25 -22.48
CA ASP A 254 -2.00 3.01 -23.07
C ASP A 254 -2.61 4.33 -23.58
N ASN A 255 -3.09 4.35 -24.82
CA ASN A 255 -3.75 5.52 -25.41
C ASN A 255 -5.06 5.90 -24.68
N ASN A 256 -5.64 4.98 -23.90
CA ASN A 256 -6.83 5.23 -23.06
C ASN A 256 -6.49 5.78 -21.66
N PHE A 257 -5.22 6.12 -21.40
CA PHE A 257 -4.76 6.63 -20.11
C PHE A 257 -5.35 7.98 -19.70
N SER A 258 -5.96 8.70 -20.63
CA SER A 258 -6.49 10.02 -20.37
C SER A 258 -7.85 10.21 -21.01
N ASP A 259 -8.88 10.10 -20.18
CA ASP A 259 -10.24 10.46 -20.54
C ASP A 259 -10.56 11.94 -20.20
N TYR A 260 -11.65 12.45 -20.77
CA TYR A 260 -12.01 13.88 -20.80
C TYR A 260 -11.04 14.75 -21.61
N ALA A 261 -11.31 14.91 -22.91
CA ALA A 261 -10.55 15.77 -23.84
C ALA A 261 -9.02 15.59 -23.76
N ASN A 262 -8.58 14.40 -23.37
CA ASN A 262 -7.17 14.06 -23.15
C ASN A 262 -6.52 14.93 -22.06
N ARG A 263 -7.19 15.33 -20.97
CA ARG A 263 -6.65 16.29 -19.96
C ARG A 263 -6.37 15.69 -18.59
N ILE A 264 -7.11 14.66 -18.21
CA ILE A 264 -7.09 14.11 -16.85
C ILE A 264 -6.51 12.69 -16.89
N ILE A 265 -5.88 12.26 -15.79
CA ILE A 265 -5.35 10.90 -15.67
C ILE A 265 -6.50 9.95 -15.37
N THR A 266 -6.66 8.91 -16.20
CA THR A 266 -7.66 7.87 -16.03
C THR A 266 -7.06 6.47 -15.92
N GLY A 267 -7.41 5.70 -14.89
CA GLY A 267 -7.12 4.27 -14.79
C GLY A 267 -6.23 3.81 -13.62
N PRO A 268 -5.16 4.51 -13.21
CA PRO A 268 -4.40 4.19 -12.01
C PRO A 268 -5.30 4.25 -10.77
N GLN A 269 -5.31 3.20 -9.97
CA GLN A 269 -6.16 3.11 -8.78
C GLN A 269 -5.34 3.15 -7.49
N GLY A 270 -5.89 3.78 -6.44
CA GLY A 270 -5.31 3.89 -5.09
C GLY A 270 -4.78 2.57 -4.53
N ARG A 271 -5.40 1.44 -4.89
CA ARG A 271 -4.96 0.08 -4.51
C ARG A 271 -3.52 -0.27 -4.89
N TYR A 272 -2.94 0.37 -5.91
CA TYR A 272 -1.56 0.12 -6.32
C TYR A 272 -0.54 0.90 -5.46
N PHE A 273 -0.96 2.01 -4.84
CA PHE A 273 -0.09 2.88 -4.05
C PHE A 273 -0.25 2.65 -2.55
N THR A 274 -1.45 2.30 -2.10
CA THR A 274 -1.82 2.18 -0.68
C THR A 274 -0.90 1.25 0.14
N PRO A 275 -0.49 0.07 -0.35
CA PRO A 275 0.44 -0.79 0.39
C PRO A 275 1.82 -0.14 0.64
N PHE A 276 2.24 0.79 -0.23
CA PHE A 276 3.53 1.45 -0.17
C PHE A 276 3.51 2.70 0.75
N ILE A 277 2.35 3.22 1.13
CA ILE A 277 2.24 4.42 2.00
C ILE A 277 2.99 4.22 3.33
N ILE A 278 3.06 2.99 3.85
CA ILE A 278 3.78 2.65 5.08
C ILE A 278 5.28 3.01 4.97
N LEU A 279 5.86 2.95 3.77
CA LEU A 279 7.26 3.32 3.52
C LEU A 279 7.55 4.82 3.69
N LEU A 280 6.52 5.66 3.80
CA LEU A 280 6.69 7.07 4.13
C LEU A 280 6.94 7.29 5.63
N ALA A 281 6.60 6.33 6.50
CA ALA A 281 6.75 6.45 7.95
C ALA A 281 8.18 6.81 8.41
N PRO A 282 9.25 6.18 7.88
CA PRO A 282 10.63 6.54 8.22
C PRO A 282 10.98 8.00 7.93
N ILE A 283 10.47 8.56 6.83
CA ILE A 283 10.78 9.93 6.39
C ILE A 283 10.02 10.92 7.24
N PHE A 284 8.72 10.70 7.39
CA PHE A 284 7.89 11.54 8.23
C PHE A 284 8.33 11.53 9.69
N SER A 285 8.82 10.40 10.22
CA SER A 285 9.38 10.39 11.58
C SER A 285 10.60 11.29 11.75
N ARG A 286 11.37 11.54 10.67
CA ARG A 286 12.46 12.52 10.68
C ARG A 286 11.95 13.95 10.57
N ILE A 287 10.93 14.19 9.75
CA ILE A 287 10.27 15.50 9.65
C ILE A 287 9.62 15.87 10.99
N ALA A 288 8.99 14.90 11.66
CA ALA A 288 8.35 15.01 12.96
C ALA A 288 9.31 15.47 14.07
N LYS A 289 10.63 15.29 13.92
CA LYS A 289 11.63 15.83 14.86
C LYS A 289 11.75 17.36 14.78
N LYS A 290 11.40 17.95 13.64
CA LYS A 290 11.41 19.40 13.42
C LYS A 290 10.03 20.01 13.63
N ILE A 291 8.99 19.33 13.14
CA ILE A 291 7.59 19.78 13.18
C ILE A 291 6.81 18.66 13.88
N SER A 292 6.82 18.66 15.22
CA SER A 292 6.19 17.60 16.00
C SER A 292 4.74 17.94 16.36
N VAL A 293 3.86 16.97 16.22
CA VAL A 293 2.50 17.02 16.79
C VAL A 293 2.46 16.17 18.05
N SER A 294 1.91 16.69 19.15
CA SER A 294 1.77 15.90 20.37
C SER A 294 0.76 14.76 20.17
N PHE A 295 1.15 13.53 20.48
CA PHE A 295 0.22 12.41 20.50
C PHE A 295 -0.73 12.56 21.70
N ASN A 296 -1.96 13.03 21.46
CA ASN A 296 -2.96 13.29 22.50
C ASN A 296 -4.22 12.42 22.30
N LYS A 297 -5.10 12.41 23.31
CA LYS A 297 -6.37 11.65 23.27
C LYS A 297 -7.26 12.06 22.09
N TRP A 298 -7.23 13.33 21.69
CA TRP A 298 -8.01 13.86 20.56
C TRP A 298 -7.57 13.29 19.22
N LEU A 299 -6.27 13.15 18.98
CA LEU A 299 -5.75 12.53 17.77
C LEU A 299 -6.19 11.06 17.68
N ILE A 300 -6.17 10.33 18.81
CA ILE A 300 -6.65 8.94 18.89
C ILE A 300 -8.16 8.86 18.64
N LEU A 301 -8.95 9.78 19.20
CA LEU A 301 -10.39 9.83 18.99
C LEU A 301 -10.73 10.13 17.53
N LEU A 302 -10.07 11.12 16.93
CA LEU A 302 -10.25 11.50 15.54
C LEU A 302 -9.91 10.33 14.61
N VAL A 303 -8.78 9.66 14.87
CA VAL A 303 -8.37 8.39 14.28
C VAL A 303 -9.51 7.36 14.32
N LEU A 304 -10.07 7.07 15.50
CA LEU A 304 -11.13 6.08 15.68
C LEU A 304 -12.41 6.45 14.93
N VAL A 305 -12.81 7.73 15.00
CA VAL A 305 -14.01 8.22 14.31
C VAL A 305 -13.88 8.04 12.80
N VAL A 306 -12.74 8.41 12.20
CA VAL A 306 -12.49 8.22 10.77
C VAL A 306 -12.57 6.74 10.38
N ILE A 307 -12.06 5.84 11.22
CA ILE A 307 -12.13 4.39 10.96
C ILE A 307 -13.58 3.89 10.99
N VAL A 308 -14.32 4.20 12.07
CA VAL A 308 -15.67 3.70 12.27
C VAL A 308 -16.60 4.22 11.18
N VAL A 309 -16.51 5.52 10.86
CA VAL A 309 -17.30 6.14 9.79
C VAL A 309 -16.95 5.50 8.43
N SER A 310 -15.67 5.27 8.14
CA SER A 310 -15.25 4.58 6.91
C SER A 310 -15.90 3.20 6.78
N LEU A 311 -15.87 2.42 7.85
CA LEU A 311 -16.34 1.03 7.83
C LEU A 311 -17.88 0.98 7.72
N ILE A 312 -18.58 1.83 8.48
CA ILE A 312 -20.04 1.95 8.41
C ILE A 312 -20.48 2.39 7.01
N LEU A 313 -19.86 3.43 6.44
CA LEU A 313 -20.19 3.89 5.09
C LEU A 313 -19.98 2.79 4.06
N ASN A 314 -18.83 2.10 4.10
CA ASN A 314 -18.51 1.06 3.13
C ASN A 314 -19.47 -0.14 3.23
N LEU A 315 -19.74 -0.65 4.43
CA LEU A 315 -20.67 -1.77 4.63
C LEU A 315 -22.11 -1.38 4.31
N SER A 316 -22.56 -0.20 4.70
CA SER A 316 -23.94 0.25 4.47
C SER A 316 -24.22 0.41 2.98
N ILE A 317 -23.31 1.07 2.24
CA ILE A 317 -23.46 1.26 0.79
C ILE A 317 -23.37 -0.08 0.06
N THR A 318 -22.46 -0.96 0.48
CA THR A 318 -22.34 -2.31 -0.07
C THR A 318 -23.61 -3.13 0.14
N SER A 319 -24.15 -3.13 1.36
CA SER A 319 -25.40 -3.84 1.69
C SER A 319 -26.57 -3.30 0.87
N LEU A 320 -26.71 -1.97 0.79
CA LEU A 320 -27.78 -1.34 0.03
C LEU A 320 -27.68 -1.66 -1.46
N LYS A 321 -26.48 -1.58 -2.05
CA LYS A 321 -26.26 -1.86 -3.48
C LYS A 321 -26.51 -3.32 -3.86
N PHE A 322 -26.02 -4.27 -3.08
CA PHE A 322 -26.03 -5.68 -3.47
C PHE A 322 -27.15 -6.51 -2.85
N TYR A 323 -27.53 -6.21 -1.61
CA TYR A 323 -28.57 -6.99 -0.91
C TYR A 323 -29.97 -6.41 -1.15
N VAL A 324 -30.10 -5.08 -1.08
CA VAL A 324 -31.40 -4.40 -1.25
C VAL A 324 -31.70 -4.13 -2.73
N LEU A 325 -30.78 -3.45 -3.43
CA LEU A 325 -31.01 -3.02 -4.81
C LEU A 325 -30.65 -4.07 -5.87
N GLN A 326 -29.95 -5.15 -5.48
CA GLN A 326 -29.49 -6.23 -6.37
C GLN A 326 -28.79 -5.74 -7.65
N ILE A 327 -28.09 -4.60 -7.58
CA ILE A 327 -27.41 -4.02 -8.74
C ILE A 327 -26.22 -4.93 -9.08
N PRO A 328 -26.05 -5.34 -10.36
CA PRO A 328 -24.90 -6.12 -10.77
C PRO A 328 -23.60 -5.34 -10.48
N ALA A 329 -22.63 -6.02 -9.88
CA ALA A 329 -21.34 -5.42 -9.62
C ALA A 329 -20.60 -5.16 -10.95
N ASP A 330 -19.83 -4.08 -11.04
CA ASP A 330 -18.80 -3.98 -12.10
C ASP A 330 -17.75 -5.13 -12.00
N GLU A 331 -17.78 -5.88 -10.90
CA GLU A 331 -17.00 -7.09 -10.64
C GLU A 331 -17.36 -8.28 -11.56
N TRP A 332 -18.39 -8.20 -12.41
CA TRP A 332 -18.60 -9.14 -13.53
C TRP A 332 -17.36 -9.21 -14.45
N ARG A 333 -16.51 -8.17 -14.47
CA ARG A 333 -15.20 -8.17 -15.16
C ARG A 333 -14.05 -8.86 -14.39
N SER A 334 -14.23 -9.22 -13.11
CA SER A 334 -13.11 -9.62 -12.21
C SER A 334 -12.84 -11.14 -12.14
N GLY A 335 -13.49 -11.95 -12.97
CA GLY A 335 -13.21 -13.39 -13.08
C GLY A 335 -13.92 -14.28 -12.06
N ILE A 336 -14.86 -13.75 -11.27
CA ILE A 336 -15.67 -14.52 -10.31
C ILE A 336 -16.53 -15.60 -11.00
N HIS A 337 -16.84 -15.43 -12.30
CA HIS A 337 -17.51 -16.45 -13.13
C HIS A 337 -16.85 -17.83 -13.04
N HIS A 338 -15.53 -17.89 -12.92
CA HIS A 338 -14.81 -19.16 -12.83
C HIS A 338 -15.08 -19.94 -11.53
N TYR A 339 -15.57 -19.28 -10.48
CA TYR A 339 -15.81 -19.90 -9.17
C TYR A 339 -17.30 -20.14 -8.88
N ILE A 340 -18.21 -19.47 -9.59
CA ILE A 340 -19.67 -19.63 -9.41
C ILE A 340 -20.25 -20.67 -10.38
N PHE A 341 -19.67 -20.83 -11.57
CA PHE A 341 -20.21 -21.70 -12.63
C PHE A 341 -19.36 -22.94 -12.93
N LYS A 342 -18.52 -23.38 -11.99
CA LYS A 342 -17.76 -24.63 -12.08
C LYS A 342 -17.92 -25.50 -10.85
#